data_AF-A0A535H291-F1
#
_entry.id   AF-A0A535H291-F1
#
_cell.length_a   1.000
_cell.length_b   1.000
_cell.length_c   1.000
_cell.angle_alpha   90.00
_cell.angle_beta   90.00
_cell.angle_gamma   90.00
#
_symmetry.space_group_name_H-M   'P 1'
#
loop_
_entity.id
_entity.type
_entity.pdbx_description
1 polymer ?
#
loop_
_entity_poly.entity_id
_entity_poly.type
_entity_poly.pdbx_seq_one_letter_code
_entity_poly.pdbx_strand_id
1 'polypeptide(L)'
;MPARGVRVHWDELPAEVRAALEQRLGASVDQATTQPQGFSPGLASRLLLDDGRRVFLKAVHESANPDTPAIHRREARILSALPASVPAPRLLWTYDEEGWVALCLEDIDGRHPHEPWTEDDLDLVVATYTRMAADLTPSPIEVGETAADAFAGEINGWQLALQRGEDRLEAWCARNL
;
A
#
# COMPACT_ATOMS: atom_id res chain seq x y z
N MET A 1 2.52 -15.40 -13.82
CA MET A 1 1.66 -14.31 -13.33
C MET A 1 2.02 -14.07 -11.88
N PRO A 2 2.46 -12.86 -11.47
CA PRO A 2 2.72 -12.56 -10.06
C PRO A 2 1.43 -12.70 -9.22
N ALA A 3 1.56 -12.93 -7.92
CA ALA A 3 0.42 -12.99 -7.00
C ALA A 3 -0.36 -11.66 -7.04
N ARG A 4 -1.69 -11.73 -7.17
CA ARG A 4 -2.59 -10.58 -7.13
C ARG A 4 -3.54 -10.75 -5.96
N GLY A 5 -3.73 -9.71 -5.15
CA GLY A 5 -4.78 -9.72 -4.12
C GLY A 5 -6.17 -9.84 -4.75
N VAL A 6 -7.12 -10.47 -4.05
CA VAL A 6 -8.53 -10.45 -4.45
C VAL A 6 -9.05 -9.02 -4.26
N ARG A 7 -9.38 -8.36 -5.37
CA ARG A 7 -9.90 -6.99 -5.40
C ARG A 7 -11.41 -6.99 -5.21
N VAL A 8 -11.89 -6.05 -4.42
CA VAL A 8 -13.32 -5.73 -4.29
C VAL A 8 -13.61 -4.52 -5.18
N HIS A 9 -14.59 -4.63 -6.06
CA HIS A 9 -15.07 -3.52 -6.87
C HIS A 9 -15.92 -2.57 -6.03
N TRP A 10 -15.98 -1.30 -6.45
CA TRP A 10 -16.78 -0.28 -5.76
C TRP A 10 -18.23 -0.72 -5.55
N ASP A 11 -18.87 -1.26 -6.59
CA ASP A 11 -20.27 -1.69 -6.55
C ASP A 11 -20.53 -2.94 -5.68
N GLU A 12 -19.48 -3.65 -5.27
CA GLU A 12 -19.55 -4.79 -4.37
C GLU A 12 -19.46 -4.37 -2.89
N LEU A 13 -19.13 -3.11 -2.61
CA LEU A 13 -19.20 -2.58 -1.25
C LEU A 13 -20.66 -2.51 -0.77
N PRO A 14 -20.92 -2.80 0.51
CA PRO A 14 -22.25 -2.59 1.10
C PRO A 14 -22.73 -1.15 0.86
N ALA A 15 -24.04 -0.99 0.64
CA ALA A 15 -24.62 0.29 0.23
C ALA A 15 -24.39 1.39 1.28
N GLU A 16 -24.50 1.02 2.55
CA GLU A 16 -24.23 1.87 3.71
C GLU A 16 -22.77 2.36 3.75
N VAL A 17 -21.81 1.49 3.40
CA VAL A 17 -20.39 1.84 3.33
C VAL A 17 -20.14 2.79 2.16
N ARG A 18 -20.71 2.52 0.98
CA ARG A 18 -20.61 3.44 -0.16
C ARG A 18 -21.16 4.82 0.18
N ALA A 19 -22.34 4.88 0.80
CA ALA A 19 -22.96 6.14 1.21
C ALA A 19 -22.10 6.91 2.22
N ALA A 20 -21.51 6.23 3.20
CA ALA A 20 -20.60 6.85 4.17
C ALA A 20 -19.34 7.41 3.49
N LEU A 21 -18.77 6.68 2.53
CA LEU A 21 -17.59 7.11 1.79
C LEU A 21 -17.90 8.29 0.85
N GLU A 22 -19.03 8.27 0.14
CA GLU A 22 -19.50 9.42 -0.67
C GLU A 22 -19.77 10.66 0.19
N GLN A 23 -20.32 10.49 1.40
CA GLN A 23 -20.47 11.59 2.35
C GLN A 23 -19.12 12.20 2.75
N ARG A 24 -18.09 11.38 2.95
CA ARG A 24 -16.71 11.87 3.22
C ARG A 24 -16.08 12.54 1.98
N LEU A 25 -16.41 12.06 0.78
CA LEU A 25 -15.97 12.67 -0.49
C LEU A 25 -16.67 14.02 -0.75
N GLY A 26 -17.90 14.19 -0.25
CA GLY A 26 -18.77 15.33 -0.50
C GLY A 26 -19.36 15.36 -1.91
N ALA A 27 -19.34 14.21 -2.61
CA ALA A 27 -19.75 14.03 -3.99
C ALA A 27 -20.03 12.54 -4.25
N SER A 28 -20.90 12.23 -5.21
CA SER A 28 -21.16 10.85 -5.61
C SER A 28 -20.06 10.33 -6.53
N VAL A 29 -19.86 9.01 -6.54
CA VAL A 29 -18.91 8.34 -7.44
C VAL A 29 -19.59 8.08 -8.78
N ASP A 30 -19.14 8.77 -9.83
CA ASP A 30 -19.61 8.57 -11.19
C ASP A 30 -18.95 7.35 -11.85
N GLN A 31 -17.63 7.18 -11.66
CA GLN A 31 -16.89 6.03 -12.18
C GLN A 31 -15.88 5.50 -11.18
N ALA A 32 -15.73 4.17 -11.15
CA ALA A 32 -14.74 3.48 -10.33
C ALA A 32 -13.89 2.53 -11.19
N THR A 33 -12.58 2.76 -11.21
CA THR A 33 -11.61 1.91 -11.94
C THR A 33 -10.72 1.18 -10.94
N THR A 34 -11.02 -0.10 -10.71
CA THR A 34 -10.22 -1.00 -9.86
C THR A 34 -8.80 -1.16 -10.40
N GLN A 35 -7.80 -0.98 -9.54
CA GLN A 35 -6.39 -1.23 -9.85
C GLN A 35 -6.00 -2.66 -9.46
N PRO A 36 -5.67 -3.55 -10.42
CA PRO A 36 -5.46 -4.97 -10.15
C PRO A 36 -4.10 -5.29 -9.49
N GLN A 37 -3.16 -4.34 -9.47
CA GLN A 37 -1.84 -4.50 -8.84
C GLN A 37 -1.93 -4.38 -7.32
N GLY A 38 -0.97 -4.99 -6.61
CA GLY A 38 -0.87 -4.96 -5.15
C GLY A 38 -1.30 -6.27 -4.48
N PHE A 39 -0.86 -6.43 -3.23
CA PHE A 39 -0.99 -7.70 -2.50
C PHE A 39 -2.10 -7.71 -1.46
N SER A 40 -2.49 -6.55 -0.92
CA SER A 40 -3.56 -6.46 0.07
C SER A 40 -4.92 -6.74 -0.58
N PRO A 41 -5.80 -7.53 0.06
CA PRO A 41 -7.19 -7.67 -0.39
C PRO A 41 -7.98 -6.37 -0.18
N GLY A 42 -9.19 -6.32 -0.74
CA GLY A 42 -10.10 -5.18 -0.61
C GLY A 42 -10.12 -4.28 -1.83
N LEU A 43 -10.80 -3.15 -1.70
CA LEU A 43 -10.93 -2.14 -2.73
C LEU A 43 -9.63 -1.35 -2.86
N ALA A 44 -9.21 -1.13 -4.09
CA ALA A 44 -8.12 -0.23 -4.47
C ALA A 44 -8.50 0.36 -5.84
N SER A 45 -9.11 1.53 -5.85
CA SER A 45 -9.78 2.06 -7.04
C SER A 45 -9.50 3.54 -7.23
N ARG A 46 -9.30 3.93 -8.49
CA ARG A 46 -9.38 5.34 -8.92
C ARG A 46 -10.86 5.67 -9.07
N LEU A 47 -11.32 6.73 -8.41
CA LEU A 47 -12.71 7.20 -8.47
C LEU A 47 -12.76 8.54 -9.21
N LEU A 48 -13.69 8.65 -10.15
CA LEU A 48 -14.13 9.92 -10.72
C LEU A 48 -15.42 10.32 -10.02
N LEU A 49 -15.44 11.50 -9.44
CA LEU A 49 -16.61 12.06 -8.75
C LEU A 49 -17.48 12.84 -9.73
N ASP A 50 -18.76 13.00 -9.39
CA ASP A 50 -19.74 13.75 -10.20
C ASP A 50 -19.39 15.24 -10.38
N ASP A 51 -18.58 15.80 -9.49
CA ASP A 51 -18.01 17.15 -9.58
C ASP A 51 -16.70 17.23 -10.39
N GLY A 52 -16.27 16.12 -10.98
CA GLY A 52 -15.08 16.02 -11.83
C GLY A 52 -13.76 15.82 -11.08
N ARG A 53 -13.75 15.81 -9.74
CA ARG A 53 -12.55 15.47 -8.97
C ARG A 53 -12.20 14.00 -9.13
N ARG A 54 -10.90 13.69 -8.98
CA ARG A 54 -10.37 12.32 -8.99
C ARG A 54 -9.66 12.01 -7.69
N VAL A 55 -9.92 10.83 -7.13
CA VAL A 55 -9.27 10.34 -5.91
C VAL A 55 -8.88 8.88 -6.05
N PHE A 56 -7.90 8.43 -5.28
CA PHE A 56 -7.59 7.02 -5.14
C PHE A 56 -8.05 6.51 -3.78
N LEU A 57 -8.95 5.54 -3.77
CA LEU A 57 -9.51 4.98 -2.55
C LEU A 57 -8.97 3.57 -2.33
N LYS A 58 -8.50 3.30 -1.10
CA LYS A 58 -8.32 1.95 -0.59
C LYS A 58 -9.32 1.71 0.54
N ALA A 59 -9.97 0.55 0.54
CA ALA A 59 -10.89 0.17 1.62
C ALA A 59 -10.88 -1.34 1.86
N VAL A 60 -10.94 -1.73 3.12
CA VAL A 60 -10.96 -3.14 3.52
C VAL A 60 -11.85 -3.32 4.74
N HIS A 61 -12.53 -4.47 4.81
CA HIS A 61 -13.19 -4.93 6.04
C HIS A 61 -12.33 -5.99 6.72
N GLU A 62 -12.30 -6.02 8.04
CA GLU A 62 -11.52 -6.98 8.84
C GLU A 62 -11.84 -8.45 8.52
N SER A 63 -13.08 -8.76 8.09
CA SER A 63 -13.44 -10.12 7.70
C SER A 63 -12.78 -10.61 6.41
N ALA A 64 -12.33 -9.70 5.54
CA ALA A 64 -11.62 -10.07 4.31
C ALA A 64 -10.18 -10.49 4.60
N ASN A 65 -9.53 -9.81 5.56
CA ASN A 65 -8.23 -10.15 6.10
C ASN A 65 -8.01 -9.38 7.41
N PRO A 66 -7.70 -10.06 8.53
CA PRO A 66 -7.62 -9.43 9.85
C PRO A 66 -6.43 -8.46 9.99
N ASP A 67 -5.38 -8.61 9.18
CA ASP A 67 -4.16 -7.80 9.27
C ASP A 67 -4.24 -6.51 8.44
N THR A 68 -5.00 -6.53 7.34
CA THR A 68 -5.07 -5.43 6.37
C THR A 68 -5.60 -4.11 6.97
N PRO A 69 -6.58 -4.10 7.90
CA PRO A 69 -6.95 -2.90 8.65
C PRO A 69 -5.76 -2.23 9.36
N ALA A 70 -4.91 -3.01 10.02
CA ALA A 70 -3.73 -2.47 10.72
C ALA A 70 -2.70 -1.89 9.73
N ILE A 71 -2.54 -2.55 8.57
CA ILE A 71 -1.69 -2.05 7.47
C ILE A 71 -2.22 -0.70 6.95
N HIS A 72 -3.53 -0.57 6.71
CA HIS A 72 -4.15 0.67 6.23
C HIS A 72 -4.02 1.81 7.25
N ARG A 73 -4.25 1.52 8.55
CA ARG A 73 -4.02 2.48 9.64
C ARG A 73 -2.57 2.93 9.73
N ARG A 74 -1.61 2.00 9.53
CA ARG A 74 -0.17 2.34 9.50
C ARG A 74 0.15 3.21 8.29
N GLU A 75 -0.33 2.86 7.11
CA GLU A 75 -0.14 3.63 5.89
C GLU A 75 -0.66 5.07 6.05
N ALA A 76 -1.88 5.25 6.55
CA ALA A 76 -2.45 6.58 6.80
C ALA A 76 -1.62 7.40 7.80
N ARG A 77 -1.15 6.79 8.90
CA ARG A 77 -0.28 7.47 9.87
C ARG A 77 1.03 7.94 9.23
N ILE A 78 1.68 7.10 8.43
CA ILE A 78 2.94 7.47 7.75
C ILE A 78 2.68 8.58 6.72
N LEU A 79 1.68 8.42 5.85
CA LEU A 79 1.34 9.42 4.84
C LEU A 79 0.98 10.79 5.45
N SER A 80 0.32 10.80 6.61
CA SER A 80 -0.02 12.05 7.33
C SER A 80 1.20 12.79 7.87
N ALA A 81 2.28 12.06 8.17
CA ALA A 81 3.49 12.60 8.78
C ALA A 81 4.59 12.91 7.75
N LEU A 82 4.44 12.45 6.50
CA LEU A 82 5.44 12.69 5.47
C LEU A 82 5.54 14.18 5.11
N PRO A 83 6.76 14.73 5.01
CA PRO A 83 6.96 16.10 4.54
C PRO A 83 6.38 16.32 3.15
N ALA A 84 5.91 17.54 2.88
CA ALA A 84 5.31 17.84 1.59
C ALA A 84 6.27 17.82 0.39
N SER A 85 7.58 17.83 0.63
CA SER A 85 8.59 17.64 -0.40
C SER A 85 8.68 16.20 -0.90
N VAL A 86 8.16 15.23 -0.15
CA VAL A 86 8.24 13.81 -0.54
C VAL A 86 7.31 13.55 -1.72
N PRO A 87 7.78 12.86 -2.79
CA PRO A 87 6.97 12.50 -3.94
C PRO A 87 6.04 11.31 -3.62
N ALA A 88 5.16 11.49 -2.63
CA ALA A 88 4.14 10.53 -2.22
C ALA A 88 2.74 11.17 -2.37
N PRO A 89 1.69 10.37 -2.68
CA PRO A 89 0.32 10.86 -2.74
C PRO A 89 -0.11 11.49 -1.41
N ARG A 90 -0.87 12.59 -1.48
CA ARG A 90 -1.47 13.18 -0.27
C ARG A 90 -2.54 12.27 0.30
N LEU A 91 -2.54 12.11 1.63
CA LEU A 91 -3.72 11.60 2.34
C LEU A 91 -4.76 12.72 2.44
N LEU A 92 -5.95 12.48 1.91
CA LEU A 92 -7.06 13.43 1.96
C LEU A 92 -7.90 13.22 3.22
N TRP A 93 -8.22 11.97 3.55
CA TRP A 93 -8.92 11.59 4.78
C TRP A 93 -8.86 10.08 5.02
N THR A 94 -9.27 9.66 6.21
CA THR A 94 -9.45 8.25 6.61
C THR A 94 -10.87 7.99 7.11
N TYR A 95 -11.29 6.73 7.01
CA TYR A 95 -12.53 6.18 7.56
C TYR A 95 -12.17 4.92 8.35
N ASP A 96 -12.73 4.75 9.55
CA ASP A 96 -12.41 3.65 10.46
C ASP A 96 -13.62 3.36 11.36
N GLU A 97 -14.62 2.68 10.82
CA GLU A 97 -15.92 2.45 11.46
C GLU A 97 -16.44 1.07 11.07
N GLU A 98 -17.14 0.39 11.98
CA GLU A 98 -17.82 -0.90 11.73
C GLU A 98 -16.95 -1.97 11.06
N GLY A 99 -15.70 -2.11 11.51
CA GLY A 99 -14.76 -3.11 10.97
C GLY A 99 -14.14 -2.73 9.61
N TRP A 100 -14.56 -1.62 9.01
CA TRP A 100 -14.00 -1.07 7.78
C TRP A 100 -12.90 -0.05 8.07
N VAL A 101 -11.81 -0.14 7.33
CA VAL A 101 -10.78 0.89 7.26
C VAL A 101 -10.61 1.34 5.82
N ALA A 102 -10.71 2.64 5.57
CA ALA A 102 -10.43 3.24 4.28
C ALA A 102 -9.50 4.45 4.38
N LEU A 103 -8.71 4.65 3.33
CA LEU A 103 -7.88 5.84 3.12
C LEU A 103 -8.13 6.38 1.73
N CYS A 104 -8.45 7.67 1.68
CA CYS A 104 -8.62 8.42 0.45
C CYS A 104 -7.36 9.22 0.18
N LEU A 105 -6.78 8.99 -0.99
CA LEU A 105 -5.52 9.55 -1.43
C LEU A 105 -5.74 10.43 -2.67
N GLU A 106 -4.80 11.34 -2.88
CA GLU A 106 -4.64 12.02 -4.17
C GLU A 106 -4.56 10.99 -5.32
N ASP A 107 -5.34 11.21 -6.39
CA ASP A 107 -5.20 10.43 -7.61
C ASP A 107 -4.03 10.98 -8.43
N ILE A 108 -3.01 10.15 -8.67
CA ILE A 108 -1.83 10.53 -9.44
C ILE A 108 -2.07 10.23 -10.92
N ASP A 109 -2.05 11.27 -11.76
CA ASP A 109 -2.07 11.09 -13.22
C ASP A 109 -0.70 10.61 -13.73
N GLY A 110 -0.41 9.35 -13.44
CA GLY A 110 0.83 8.67 -13.81
C GLY A 110 0.55 7.28 -14.37
N ARG A 111 1.63 6.62 -14.80
CA ARG A 111 1.62 5.24 -15.28
C ARG A 111 2.56 4.39 -14.44
N HIS A 112 2.29 3.08 -14.41
CA HIS A 112 3.28 2.12 -13.93
C HIS A 112 4.50 2.09 -14.87
N PRO A 113 5.69 1.69 -14.36
CA PRO A 113 6.81 1.30 -15.20
C PRO A 113 6.41 0.21 -16.21
N HIS A 114 7.04 0.18 -17.37
CA HIS A 114 6.82 -0.89 -18.35
C HIS A 114 7.29 -2.25 -17.80
N GLU A 115 6.64 -3.31 -18.26
CA GLU A 115 7.10 -4.69 -18.06
C GLU A 115 7.30 -5.35 -19.44
N PRO A 116 8.54 -5.71 -19.83
CA PRO A 116 9.81 -5.51 -19.11
C PRO A 116 10.18 -4.03 -18.95
N TRP A 117 11.00 -3.72 -17.94
CA TRP A 117 11.42 -2.36 -17.65
C TRP A 117 12.25 -1.79 -18.81
N THR A 118 12.00 -0.52 -19.12
CA THR A 118 12.87 0.28 -19.99
C THR A 118 14.00 0.89 -19.15
N GLU A 119 15.10 1.26 -19.81
CA GLU A 119 16.19 1.98 -19.14
C GLU A 119 15.66 3.30 -18.54
N ASP A 120 14.83 4.04 -19.29
CA ASP A 120 14.22 5.28 -18.83
C ASP A 120 13.37 5.08 -17.55
N ASP A 121 12.54 4.04 -17.49
CA ASP A 121 11.73 3.76 -16.29
C ASP A 121 12.61 3.38 -15.10
N LEU A 122 13.68 2.62 -15.33
CA LEU A 122 14.63 2.24 -14.29
C LEU A 122 15.35 3.47 -13.73
N ASP A 123 15.87 4.32 -14.61
CA ASP A 123 16.59 5.53 -14.24
C ASP A 123 15.71 6.48 -13.42
N LEU A 124 14.46 6.68 -13.83
CA LEU A 124 13.50 7.51 -13.10
C LEU A 124 13.23 6.99 -11.68
N VAL A 125 13.02 5.68 -11.53
CA VAL A 125 12.77 5.06 -10.22
C VAL A 125 14.01 5.14 -9.33
N VAL A 126 15.18 4.76 -9.84
CA VAL A 126 16.44 4.77 -9.09
C VAL A 126 16.81 6.18 -8.66
N ALA A 127 16.70 7.17 -9.55
CA ALA A 127 16.97 8.57 -9.21
C ALA A 127 16.00 9.09 -8.12
N THR A 128 14.72 8.70 -8.20
CA THR A 128 13.71 9.11 -7.21
C THR A 128 14.01 8.52 -5.84
N TYR A 129 14.27 7.21 -5.75
CA TYR A 129 14.62 6.56 -4.48
C TYR A 129 15.94 7.06 -3.90
N THR A 130 16.94 7.35 -4.74
CA THR A 130 18.23 7.90 -4.29
C THR A 130 18.05 9.25 -3.62
N ARG A 131 17.25 10.14 -4.23
CA ARG A 131 16.93 11.44 -3.63
C ARG A 131 16.12 11.28 -2.35
N MET A 132 15.09 10.43 -2.35
CA MET A 132 14.30 10.17 -1.13
C MET A 132 15.15 9.64 0.01
N ALA A 133 16.10 8.74 -0.27
CA ALA A 133 17.02 8.22 0.73
C ALA A 133 17.90 9.32 1.32
N ALA A 134 18.41 10.25 0.50
CA ALA A 134 19.18 11.39 0.97
C ALA A 134 18.33 12.37 1.81
N ASP A 135 17.13 12.71 1.34
CA ASP A 135 16.27 13.73 1.94
C ASP A 135 15.57 13.24 3.22
N LEU A 136 15.37 11.92 3.36
CA LEU A 136 14.64 11.30 4.47
C LEU A 136 15.57 10.51 5.40
N THR A 137 16.87 10.81 5.38
CA THR A 137 17.85 10.27 6.34
C THR A 137 18.44 11.40 7.20
N PRO A 138 18.29 11.37 8.53
CA PRO A 138 17.53 10.37 9.31
C PRO A 138 16.02 10.44 9.03
N SER A 139 15.30 9.36 9.36
CA SER A 139 13.85 9.29 9.15
C SER A 139 13.16 10.51 9.76
N PRO A 140 12.33 11.26 9.01
CA PRO A 140 11.57 12.39 9.56
C PRO A 140 10.37 11.93 10.39
N ILE A 141 10.09 10.62 10.42
CA ILE A 141 8.97 10.01 11.12
C ILE A 141 9.54 9.03 12.14
N GLU A 142 9.22 9.27 13.41
CA GLU A 142 9.45 8.31 14.48
C GLU A 142 8.48 7.13 14.29
N VAL A 143 9.03 5.93 14.17
CA VAL A 143 8.27 4.69 14.01
C VAL A 143 8.61 3.73 15.13
N GLY A 144 7.61 3.01 15.65
CA GLY A 144 7.84 2.04 16.71
C GLY A 144 8.65 0.80 16.27
N GLU A 145 8.66 0.52 14.97
CA GLU A 145 9.38 -0.61 14.36
C GLU A 145 9.81 -0.20 12.96
N THR A 146 11.09 -0.40 12.63
CA THR A 146 11.61 -0.15 11.29
C THR A 146 11.26 -1.30 10.34
N ALA A 147 11.33 -1.05 9.03
CA ALA A 147 11.16 -2.14 8.06
C ALA A 147 12.22 -3.25 8.24
N ALA A 148 13.45 -2.89 8.65
CA ALA A 148 14.50 -3.86 8.90
C ALA A 148 14.17 -4.75 10.11
N ASP A 149 13.65 -4.18 11.19
CA ASP A 149 13.24 -4.93 12.39
C ASP A 149 12.10 -5.90 12.05
N ALA A 150 11.06 -5.41 11.35
CA ALA A 150 9.93 -6.24 10.93
C ALA A 150 10.37 -7.40 10.02
N PHE A 151 11.18 -7.11 8.98
CA PHE A 151 11.63 -8.16 8.05
C PHE A 151 12.58 -9.18 8.69
N ALA A 152 13.37 -8.79 9.70
CA ALA A 152 14.17 -9.75 10.46
C ALA A 152 13.29 -10.75 11.23
N GLY A 153 12.06 -10.37 11.60
CA GLY A 153 11.07 -11.25 12.23
C GLY A 153 10.21 -12.06 11.25
N GLU A 154 9.85 -11.48 10.10
CA GLU A 154 8.87 -12.06 9.16
C GLU A 154 9.52 -12.86 8.02
N ILE A 155 10.71 -12.46 7.56
CA ILE A 155 11.44 -13.09 6.45
C ILE A 155 12.67 -13.81 7.01
N ASN A 156 12.45 -14.70 7.98
CA ASN A 156 13.49 -15.48 8.66
C ASN A 156 13.33 -17.00 8.48
N GLY A 157 12.55 -17.40 7.46
CA GLY A 157 12.21 -18.80 7.23
C GLY A 157 13.42 -19.72 7.13
N TRP A 158 14.54 -19.20 6.61
CA TRP A 158 15.80 -19.93 6.54
C TRP A 158 16.47 -20.10 7.91
N GLN A 159 16.52 -19.07 8.77
CA GLN A 159 17.01 -19.22 10.15
C GLN A 159 16.14 -20.18 10.95
N LEU A 160 14.80 -20.12 10.79
CA LEU A 160 13.88 -21.06 11.44
C LEU A 160 14.08 -22.50 10.93
N ALA A 161 14.32 -22.70 9.64
CA ALA A 161 14.63 -24.01 9.08
C ALA A 161 15.94 -24.57 9.65
N LEU A 162 16.99 -23.76 9.74
CA LEU A 162 18.27 -24.13 10.36
C LEU A 162 18.11 -24.55 11.83
N GLN A 163 17.34 -23.79 12.62
CA GLN A 163 17.05 -24.14 14.02
C GLN A 163 16.32 -25.48 14.17
N ARG A 164 15.59 -25.91 13.13
CA ARG A 164 14.89 -27.20 13.08
C ARG A 164 15.74 -28.34 12.51
N GLY A 165 17.01 -28.09 12.22
CA GLY A 165 17.96 -29.10 11.72
C GLY A 165 17.83 -29.38 10.22
N GLU A 166 17.35 -28.42 9.43
CA GLU A 166 17.30 -28.55 7.96
C GLU A 166 18.70 -28.70 7.36
N ASP A 167 18.94 -29.80 6.65
CA ASP A 167 20.24 -30.16 6.05
C ASP A 167 20.24 -30.07 4.52
N ARG A 168 19.09 -29.75 3.90
CA ARG A 168 18.95 -29.55 2.44
C ARG A 168 19.47 -28.20 1.95
N LEU A 169 19.97 -27.35 2.84
CA LEU A 169 20.58 -26.07 2.48
C LEU A 169 21.95 -26.30 1.85
N GLU A 170 22.18 -25.67 0.70
CA GLU A 170 23.53 -25.65 0.13
C GLU A 170 24.52 -24.95 1.07
N ALA A 171 25.78 -25.36 0.97
CA ALA A 171 26.84 -24.87 1.84
C ALA A 171 27.06 -23.35 1.74
N TRP A 172 26.71 -22.72 0.60
CA TRP A 172 26.75 -21.25 0.50
C TRP A 172 25.64 -20.61 1.35
N CYS A 173 24.40 -21.11 1.26
CA CYS A 173 23.29 -20.59 2.05
C CYS A 173 23.57 -20.73 3.56
N ALA A 174 24.04 -21.90 3.99
CA ALA A 174 24.37 -22.15 5.40
C ALA A 174 25.44 -21.22 5.98
N ARG A 175 26.30 -20.61 5.15
CA ARG A 175 27.35 -19.67 5.58
C ARG A 175 26.93 -18.20 5.57
N ASN A 176 25.83 -17.84 4.91
CA ASN A 176 25.42 -16.46 4.65
C ASN A 176 24.03 -16.12 5.21
N LEU A 177 23.43 -17.01 6.00
CA LEU A 177 22.18 -16.83 6.73
C LEU A 177 22.45 -16.49 8.20
#